data_AF-A0A2V9T6D7-F1
#
_entry.id   AF-A0A2V9T6D7-F1
#
_cell.length_a   1.000
_cell.length_b   1.000
_cell.length_c   1.000
_cell.angle_alpha   90.00
_cell.angle_beta   90.00
_cell.angle_gamma   90.00
#
_symmetry.space_group_name_H-M   'P 1'
#
loop_
_entity.id
_entity.type
_entity.pdbx_description
1 polymer ?
#
loop_
_entity_poly.entity_id
_entity_poly.type
_entity_poly.pdbx_seq_one_letter_code
_entity_poly.pdbx_strand_id
1 'polypeptide(L)'
;MFDGTFSLAKSFGDPAIPRGFSPYGIQTINGHIWVTYTALNKAQGGFVDIFNTEGNLVKHFASNGPLHSPWGIALAPADFGPMSNAILISNNTSRGRVNAFNPKTGQFVGPLRDANGKAIEVDEIWALQFGQDGGPTAHTTSSSLQRAPTIMRTAYSA
;
A
#
# COMPACT_ATOMS: atom_id res chain seq x y z
N MET A 1 -7.67 -7.35 17.25
CA MET A 1 -8.33 -6.43 18.18
C MET A 1 -8.49 -7.15 19.49
N PHE A 2 -7.86 -6.62 20.52
CA PHE A 2 -7.99 -7.11 21.87
C PHE A 2 -8.94 -6.20 22.65
N ASP A 3 -9.68 -6.75 23.61
CA ASP A 3 -10.49 -5.96 24.53
C ASP A 3 -9.63 -5.31 25.64
N GLY A 4 -10.26 -4.60 26.58
CA GLY A 4 -9.56 -3.96 27.69
C GLY A 4 -8.85 -4.91 28.66
N THR A 5 -9.06 -6.23 28.53
CA THR A 5 -8.38 -7.28 29.30
C THR A 5 -7.31 -8.01 28.48
N PHE A 6 -7.01 -7.53 27.27
CA PHE A 6 -6.11 -8.17 26.30
C PHE A 6 -6.60 -9.54 25.80
N SER A 7 -7.90 -9.81 25.86
CA SER A 7 -8.49 -11.00 25.23
C SER A 7 -8.77 -10.71 23.75
N LEU A 8 -8.49 -11.68 22.87
CA LEU A 8 -8.73 -11.48 21.43
C LEU A 8 -10.24 -11.35 21.18
N ALA A 9 -10.68 -10.16 20.83
CA ALA A 9 -12.07 -9.87 20.54
C ALA A 9 -12.39 -10.14 19.06
N LYS A 10 -11.53 -9.69 18.15
CA LYS A 10 -11.76 -9.77 16.71
C LYS A 10 -10.49 -9.61 15.90
N SER A 11 -10.48 -10.08 14.66
CA SER A 11 -9.39 -9.89 13.71
C SER A 11 -9.88 -9.20 12.44
N PHE A 12 -9.01 -8.40 11.82
CA PHE A 12 -9.21 -7.88 10.47
C PHE A 12 -8.93 -9.03 9.49
N GLY A 13 -9.97 -9.78 9.15
CA GLY A 13 -9.86 -10.98 8.34
C GLY A 13 -10.93 -11.00 7.25
N ASP A 14 -10.53 -11.48 6.07
CA ASP A 14 -11.43 -11.73 4.96
C ASP A 14 -11.32 -13.22 4.56
N PRO A 15 -12.38 -14.02 4.77
CA PRO A 15 -12.40 -15.43 4.35
C PRO A 15 -12.31 -15.64 2.84
N ALA A 16 -12.56 -14.61 2.02
CA ALA A 16 -12.44 -14.69 0.57
C ALA A 16 -10.99 -14.61 0.09
N ILE A 17 -10.05 -14.18 0.94
CA ILE A 17 -8.62 -14.22 0.63
C ILE A 17 -8.15 -15.67 0.51
N PRO A 18 -7.61 -16.09 -0.65
CA PRO A 18 -7.17 -17.46 -0.84
C PRO A 18 -6.05 -17.87 0.13
N ARG A 19 -6.02 -19.16 0.47
CA ARG A 19 -4.87 -19.74 1.16
C ARG A 19 -3.59 -19.46 0.37
N GLY A 20 -2.50 -19.17 1.08
CA GLY A 20 -1.23 -18.78 0.47
C GLY A 20 -1.02 -17.27 0.38
N PHE A 21 -1.93 -16.47 0.91
CA PHE A 21 -1.77 -15.03 1.10
C PHE A 21 -1.80 -14.67 2.60
N SER A 22 -1.04 -13.65 2.97
CA SER A 22 -1.04 -13.09 4.33
C SER A 22 -1.09 -11.57 4.29
N PRO A 23 -1.66 -10.92 5.32
CA PRO A 23 -1.56 -9.47 5.49
C PRO A 23 -0.10 -9.01 5.38
N TYR A 24 0.14 -7.87 4.73
CA TYR A 24 1.49 -7.39 4.43
C TYR A 24 1.69 -5.92 4.79
N GLY A 25 0.80 -5.03 4.34
CA GLY A 25 0.78 -3.61 4.66
C GLY A 25 -0.54 -3.16 5.27
N ILE A 26 -0.51 -2.07 6.02
CA ILE A 26 -1.70 -1.47 6.65
C ILE A 26 -1.60 0.06 6.67
N GLN A 27 -2.71 0.75 6.42
CA GLN A 27 -2.80 2.21 6.54
C GLN A 27 -4.21 2.65 6.93
N THR A 28 -4.32 3.77 7.66
CA THR A 28 -5.62 4.43 7.85
C THR A 28 -5.82 5.53 6.82
N ILE A 29 -6.92 5.46 6.06
CA ILE A 29 -7.27 6.48 5.04
C ILE A 29 -8.74 6.83 5.22
N ASN A 30 -9.04 8.12 5.47
CA ASN A 30 -10.40 8.63 5.66
C ASN A 30 -11.22 7.80 6.66
N GLY A 31 -10.63 7.47 7.81
CA GLY A 31 -11.29 6.72 8.90
C GLY A 31 -11.46 5.22 8.65
N HIS A 32 -10.97 4.69 7.52
CA HIS A 32 -11.00 3.27 7.22
C HIS A 32 -9.62 2.64 7.33
N ILE A 33 -9.57 1.36 7.69
CA ILE A 33 -8.36 0.57 7.79
C ILE A 33 -8.17 -0.18 6.48
N TRP A 34 -7.13 0.16 5.74
CA TRP A 34 -6.75 -0.49 4.50
C TRP A 34 -5.69 -1.53 4.76
N VAL A 35 -5.91 -2.75 4.33
CA VAL A 35 -4.98 -3.88 4.52
C VAL A 35 -4.62 -4.45 3.17
N THR A 36 -3.33 -4.56 2.89
CA THR A 36 -2.85 -5.31 1.73
C THR A 36 -2.48 -6.73 2.11
N TYR A 37 -2.57 -7.64 1.14
CA TYR A 37 -2.19 -9.04 1.26
C TYR A 37 -1.19 -9.39 0.16
N THR A 38 -0.15 -10.16 0.53
CA THR A 38 0.85 -10.66 -0.42
C THR A 38 0.85 -12.18 -0.47
N ALA A 39 1.28 -12.73 -1.61
CA ALA A 39 1.50 -14.16 -1.78
C ALA A 39 2.72 -14.62 -0.97
N LEU A 40 2.57 -15.68 -0.18
CA LEU A 40 3.62 -16.24 0.68
C LEU A 40 4.81 -16.79 -0.12
N ASN A 41 4.57 -17.27 -1.33
CA ASN A 41 5.60 -17.75 -2.25
C ASN A 41 6.28 -16.61 -3.04
N LYS A 42 5.98 -15.34 -2.72
CA LYS A 42 6.50 -14.14 -3.39
C LYS A 42 6.15 -14.03 -4.87
N ALA A 43 5.20 -14.83 -5.36
CA ALA A 43 4.69 -14.70 -6.72
C ALA A 43 4.01 -13.33 -6.91
N GLN A 44 3.92 -12.89 -8.17
CA GLN A 44 3.13 -11.72 -8.51
C GLN A 44 1.67 -11.96 -8.14
N GLY A 45 1.04 -10.95 -7.54
CA GLY A 45 -0.29 -11.04 -6.99
C GLY A 45 -0.40 -10.29 -5.66
N GLY A 46 -1.64 -10.12 -5.22
CA GLY A 46 -1.96 -9.48 -3.97
C GLY A 46 -3.41 -9.02 -3.94
N PHE A 47 -3.86 -8.63 -2.75
CA PHE A 47 -5.21 -8.12 -2.52
C PHE A 47 -5.12 -6.86 -1.67
N VAL A 48 -6.16 -6.05 -1.71
CA VAL A 48 -6.34 -4.89 -0.86
C VAL A 48 -7.78 -4.86 -0.41
N ASP A 49 -7.97 -4.86 0.90
CA ASP A 49 -9.28 -4.79 1.54
C ASP A 49 -9.39 -3.52 2.38
N ILE A 50 -10.62 -3.05 2.53
CA ILE A 50 -10.98 -1.92 3.37
C ILE A 50 -11.85 -2.45 4.49
N PHE A 51 -11.44 -2.19 5.72
CA PHE A 51 -12.18 -2.47 6.94
C PHE A 51 -12.60 -1.17 7.61
N ASN A 52 -13.66 -1.23 8.41
CA ASN A 52 -13.96 -0.19 9.39
C ASN A 52 -13.15 -0.41 10.68
N THR A 53 -13.24 0.53 11.62
CA THR A 53 -12.51 0.49 12.91
C THR A 53 -12.95 -0.63 13.84
N GLU A 54 -14.14 -1.19 13.64
CA GLU A 54 -14.67 -2.35 14.37
C GLU A 54 -14.23 -3.68 13.73
N GLY A 55 -13.33 -3.64 12.74
CA GLY A 55 -12.80 -4.82 12.04
C GLY A 55 -13.80 -5.52 11.12
N ASN A 56 -14.88 -4.85 10.72
CA ASN A 56 -15.76 -5.35 9.67
C ASN A 56 -15.18 -5.04 8.29
N LEU A 57 -15.19 -6.03 7.40
CA LEU A 57 -14.87 -5.82 6.00
C LEU A 57 -15.94 -4.90 5.37
N VAL A 58 -15.49 -3.82 4.77
CA VAL A 58 -16.33 -2.84 4.05
C VAL A 58 -16.28 -3.12 2.55
N LYS A 59 -15.09 -3.44 2.02
CA LYS A 59 -14.90 -3.62 0.58
C LYS A 59 -13.65 -4.43 0.26
N HIS A 60 -13.76 -5.38 -0.67
CA HIS A 60 -12.62 -5.88 -1.44
C HIS A 60 -12.25 -4.83 -2.49
N PHE A 61 -11.19 -4.08 -2.25
CA PHE A 61 -10.86 -2.90 -3.06
C PHE A 61 -10.18 -3.27 -4.36
N ALA A 62 -9.10 -4.04 -4.29
CA ALA A 62 -8.33 -4.43 -5.47
C ALA A 62 -7.79 -5.84 -5.29
N SER A 63 -7.63 -6.55 -6.40
CA SER A 63 -7.07 -7.89 -6.43
C SER A 63 -6.23 -8.06 -7.68
N ASN A 64 -5.08 -8.71 -7.54
CA ASN A 64 -4.21 -9.12 -8.63
C ASN A 64 -3.83 -7.95 -9.58
N GLY A 65 -3.54 -8.26 -10.83
CA GLY A 65 -3.15 -7.29 -11.85
C GLY A 65 -1.75 -6.72 -11.60
N PRO A 66 -1.60 -5.40 -11.41
CA PRO A 66 -0.30 -4.76 -11.25
C PRO A 66 0.31 -4.97 -9.84
N LEU A 67 -0.40 -5.61 -8.91
CA LEU A 67 0.05 -5.83 -7.54
C LEU A 67 1.11 -6.94 -7.46
N HIS A 68 2.21 -6.67 -6.75
CA HIS A 68 3.24 -7.65 -6.43
C HIS A 68 3.88 -7.26 -5.10
N SER A 69 3.65 -8.05 -4.06
CA SER A 69 4.06 -7.68 -2.70
C SER A 69 3.57 -6.27 -2.32
N PRO A 70 2.26 -5.98 -2.43
CA PRO A 70 1.75 -4.64 -2.21
C PRO A 70 1.92 -4.23 -0.74
N TRP A 71 2.61 -3.13 -0.44
CA TRP A 71 2.90 -2.73 0.94
C TRP A 71 2.34 -1.36 1.29
N GLY A 72 2.96 -0.29 0.77
CA GLY A 72 2.59 1.07 1.11
C GLY A 72 1.29 1.45 0.43
N ILE A 73 0.36 2.07 1.16
CA ILE A 73 -0.89 2.61 0.64
C ILE A 73 -0.98 4.08 1.03
N ALA A 74 -1.37 4.94 0.09
CA ALA A 74 -1.65 6.35 0.37
C ALA A 74 -2.77 6.89 -0.53
N LEU A 75 -3.55 7.84 -0.02
CA LEU A 75 -4.41 8.68 -0.84
C LEU A 75 -3.57 9.81 -1.43
N ALA A 76 -3.55 9.92 -2.75
CA ALA A 76 -2.90 11.03 -3.43
C ALA A 76 -3.61 12.36 -3.12
N PRO A 77 -2.87 13.46 -2.89
CA PRO A 77 -3.43 14.80 -2.76
C PRO A 77 -4.33 15.19 -3.95
N ALA A 78 -5.23 16.14 -3.72
CA ALA A 78 -6.16 16.62 -4.74
C ALA A 78 -5.47 17.39 -5.90
N ASP A 79 -4.23 17.82 -5.68
CA ASP A 79 -3.36 18.55 -6.61
C ASP A 79 -2.18 17.71 -7.10
N PHE A 80 -2.23 16.39 -6.98
CA PHE A 80 -1.18 15.45 -7.40
C PHE A 80 -1.13 15.21 -8.93
N GLY A 81 -1.60 16.18 -9.71
CA GLY A 81 -1.63 16.12 -11.17
C GLY A 81 -2.56 15.02 -11.71
N PRO A 82 -2.16 14.25 -12.73
CA PRO A 82 -3.02 13.22 -13.35
C PRO A 82 -3.50 12.11 -12.41
N MET A 83 -2.80 11.91 -11.28
CA MET A 83 -3.12 10.89 -10.29
C MET A 83 -3.80 11.47 -9.04
N SER A 84 -4.35 12.69 -9.14
CA SER A 84 -5.04 13.36 -8.03
C SER A 84 -6.17 12.50 -7.46
N ASN A 85 -6.23 12.41 -6.13
CA ASN A 85 -7.21 11.60 -5.38
C ASN A 85 -7.16 10.09 -5.66
N ALA A 86 -6.16 9.58 -6.39
CA ALA A 86 -5.99 8.15 -6.59
C ALA A 86 -5.52 7.47 -5.29
N ILE A 87 -5.85 6.18 -5.14
CA ILE A 87 -5.19 5.34 -4.14
C ILE A 87 -3.89 4.83 -4.76
N LEU A 88 -2.78 5.18 -4.14
CA LEU A 88 -1.44 4.76 -4.53
C LEU A 88 -1.03 3.55 -3.72
N ILE A 89 -0.59 2.49 -4.39
CA ILE A 89 -0.12 1.26 -3.76
C ILE A 89 1.29 0.94 -4.27
N SER A 90 2.26 0.78 -3.36
CA SER A 90 3.62 0.39 -3.73
C SER A 90 3.78 -1.12 -3.80
N ASN A 91 4.53 -1.59 -4.81
CA ASN A 91 5.03 -2.95 -4.86
C ASN A 91 6.38 -3.03 -4.15
N ASN A 92 6.48 -3.86 -3.12
CA ASN A 92 7.72 -4.12 -2.41
C ASN A 92 8.52 -5.22 -3.11
N THR A 93 9.14 -4.86 -4.23
CA THR A 93 9.96 -5.75 -5.04
C THR A 93 11.22 -5.00 -5.51
N SER A 94 12.20 -5.72 -6.06
CA SER A 94 13.21 -5.05 -6.89
C SER A 94 12.51 -4.37 -8.07
N ARG A 95 12.94 -3.13 -8.36
CA ARG A 95 12.32 -2.22 -9.33
C ARG A 95 10.81 -2.08 -9.14
N GLY A 96 10.38 -2.04 -7.88
CA GLY A 96 9.00 -1.87 -7.47
C GLY A 96 8.42 -0.56 -7.99
N ARG A 97 7.15 -0.60 -8.39
CA ARG A 97 6.41 0.58 -8.87
C ARG A 97 5.40 1.04 -7.83
N VAL A 98 5.05 2.31 -7.90
CA VAL A 98 3.86 2.85 -7.24
C VAL A 98 2.73 2.89 -8.26
N ASN A 99 1.69 2.12 -8.01
CA ASN A 99 0.54 1.95 -8.89
C ASN A 99 -0.65 2.76 -8.37
N ALA A 100 -1.30 3.51 -9.26
CA ALA A 100 -2.48 4.30 -8.96
C ALA A 100 -3.76 3.53 -9.29
N PHE A 101 -4.74 3.64 -8.41
CA PHE A 101 -6.04 3.01 -8.53
C PHE A 101 -7.15 4.03 -8.31
N ASN A 102 -8.25 3.86 -9.04
CA ASN A 102 -9.43 4.67 -8.87
C ASN A 102 -10.03 4.40 -7.47
N PRO A 103 -10.23 5.43 -6.62
CA PRO A 103 -10.67 5.23 -5.23
C PRO A 103 -12.09 4.64 -5.12
N LYS A 104 -12.94 4.88 -6.12
CA LYS A 104 -14.34 4.41 -6.13
C LYS A 104 -14.45 2.99 -6.66
N THR A 105 -13.74 2.67 -7.74
CA THR A 105 -13.91 1.38 -8.43
C THR A 105 -12.85 0.36 -8.06
N GLY A 106 -11.69 0.79 -7.54
CA GLY A 106 -10.54 -0.10 -7.34
C GLY A 106 -9.84 -0.52 -8.62
N GLN A 107 -10.22 0.06 -9.77
CA GLN A 107 -9.58 -0.26 -11.04
C GLN A 107 -8.21 0.39 -11.13
N PHE A 108 -7.26 -0.35 -11.70
CA PHE A 108 -5.92 0.16 -11.99
C PHE A 108 -5.97 1.27 -13.04
N VAL A 109 -5.32 2.40 -12.73
CA VAL A 109 -5.20 3.56 -13.62
C VAL A 109 -3.85 3.56 -14.34
N GLY A 110 -2.77 3.24 -13.63
CA GLY A 110 -1.42 3.24 -14.18
C GLY A 110 -0.35 3.40 -13.10
N PRO A 111 0.94 3.16 -13.40
CA PRO A 111 2.02 3.48 -12.48
C PRO A 111 2.26 4.99 -12.44
N LEU A 112 2.86 5.49 -11.35
CA LEU A 112 3.46 6.82 -11.33
C LEU A 112 4.58 6.90 -12.37
N ARG A 113 4.70 8.05 -13.03
CA ARG A 113 5.65 8.29 -14.11
C ARG A 113 6.43 9.58 -13.86
N ASP A 114 7.67 9.61 -14.33
CA ASP A 114 8.49 10.80 -14.36
C ASP A 114 8.05 11.77 -15.48
N ALA A 115 8.72 12.92 -15.56
CA ALA A 115 8.42 13.96 -16.56
C ALA A 115 8.61 13.49 -18.02
N ASN A 116 9.38 12.42 -18.25
CA ASN A 116 9.58 11.82 -19.58
C ASN A 116 8.55 10.71 -19.86
N GLY A 117 7.59 10.50 -18.96
CA GLY A 117 6.58 9.47 -19.06
C GLY A 117 7.09 8.06 -18.70
N LYS A 118 8.30 7.90 -18.17
CA LYS A 118 8.82 6.60 -17.75
C LYS A 118 8.27 6.24 -16.37
N ALA A 119 7.88 4.98 -16.17
CA ALA A 119 7.43 4.52 -14.85
C ALA A 119 8.53 4.70 -13.80
N ILE A 120 8.16 5.26 -12.66
CA ILE A 120 9.06 5.40 -11.51
C ILE A 120 9.23 4.02 -10.88
N GLU A 121 10.48 3.59 -10.76
CA GLU A 121 10.86 2.32 -10.18
C GLU A 121 11.84 2.58 -9.04
N VAL A 122 11.54 2.03 -7.87
CA VAL A 122 12.37 2.10 -6.68
C VAL A 122 12.44 0.70 -6.09
N ASP A 123 13.63 0.24 -5.75
CA ASP A 123 13.79 -1.05 -5.09
C ASP A 123 13.18 -1.00 -3.69
N GLU A 124 12.31 -1.97 -3.41
CA GLU A 124 11.83 -2.30 -2.08
C GLU A 124 11.19 -1.09 -1.39
N ILE A 125 10.06 -0.60 -1.93
CA ILE A 125 9.32 0.52 -1.36
C ILE A 125 8.48 0.03 -0.18
N TRP A 126 8.78 0.47 1.05
CA TRP A 126 8.08 0.05 2.27
C TRP A 126 7.09 1.09 2.80
N ALA A 127 7.19 2.33 2.37
CA ALA A 127 6.26 3.35 2.83
C ALA A 127 5.95 4.34 1.72
N LEU A 128 4.69 4.75 1.70
CA LEU A 128 4.19 5.89 0.95
C LEU A 128 3.55 6.84 1.95
N GLN A 129 4.05 8.06 2.03
CA GLN A 129 3.49 9.09 2.88
C GLN A 129 3.62 10.43 2.16
N PHE A 130 2.56 11.23 2.23
CA PHE A 130 2.62 12.64 1.87
C PHE A 130 2.90 13.47 3.12
N GLY A 131 3.73 14.50 2.98
CA GLY A 131 3.96 15.48 4.05
C GLY A 131 2.69 16.26 4.38
N GLN A 132 2.59 16.75 5.62
CA GLN A 132 1.39 17.45 6.13
C GLN A 132 1.23 18.90 5.64
N ASP A 133 2.16 19.41 4.83
CA ASP A 133 2.15 20.82 4.41
C ASP A 133 1.32 21.04 3.14
N GLY A 134 0.00 20.96 3.29
CA GLY A 134 -0.98 21.38 2.28
C GLY A 134 -1.19 22.90 2.32
N GLY A 135 -0.46 23.65 1.49
CA GLY A 135 -0.70 25.08 1.25
C GLY A 135 -0.38 25.49 -0.19
N PRO A 136 -1.04 26.52 -0.78
CA PRO A 136 -1.04 26.78 -2.23
C PRO A 136 0.28 27.29 -2.83
N THR A 137 1.38 27.32 -2.07
CA THR A 137 2.66 27.91 -2.52
C THR A 137 3.89 27.16 -2.00
N ALA A 138 3.84 25.82 -1.95
CA ALA A 138 5.03 25.02 -1.68
C ALA A 138 5.47 24.28 -2.95
N HIS A 139 6.16 24.99 -3.85
CA HIS A 139 7.11 24.33 -4.75
C HIS A 139 8.22 23.73 -3.89
N THR A 140 8.05 22.47 -3.47
CA THR A 140 9.03 21.40 -3.24
C THR A 140 8.33 20.30 -2.44
N THR A 141 7.48 19.50 -3.09
CA THR A 141 6.89 18.31 -2.45
C THR A 141 7.96 17.23 -2.32
N SER A 142 8.60 17.16 -1.16
CA SER A 142 9.35 15.97 -0.77
C SER A 142 8.36 14.85 -0.44
N SER A 143 7.90 14.12 -1.46
CA SER A 143 7.34 12.78 -1.25
C SER A 143 8.47 11.88 -0.77
N SER A 144 8.48 11.49 0.51
CA SER A 144 9.48 10.57 1.02
C SER A 144 9.07 9.13 0.69
N LEU A 145 9.78 8.51 -0.25
CA LEU A 145 9.76 7.06 -0.45
C LEU A 145 10.81 6.47 0.48
N GLN A 146 10.40 5.81 1.56
CA GLN A 146 11.35 5.19 2.47
C GLN A 146 11.71 3.78 1.96
N ARG A 147 13.00 3.59 1.64
CA ARG A 147 13.58 2.26 1.36
C ARG A 147 13.71 1.48 2.66
N ALA A 148 13.82 0.15 2.56
CA ALA A 148 14.15 -0.68 3.72
C ALA A 148 15.45 -0.17 4.37
N PRO A 149 15.57 -0.16 5.70
CA PRO A 149 16.87 -0.10 6.33
C PRO A 149 17.68 -1.33 5.88
N THR A 150 18.89 -1.11 5.37
CA THR A 150 19.86 -2.19 5.11
C THR A 150 20.28 -2.79 6.45
N ILE A 151 19.46 -3.69 7.01
CA ILE A 151 19.86 -4.51 8.15
C ILE A 151 20.87 -5.53 7.61
N MET A 152 22.06 -5.52 8.21
CA MET A 152 23.26 -6.20 7.75
C MET A 152 23.02 -7.64 7.27
N ARG A 153 23.45 -7.94 6.04
CA ARG A 153 23.88 -9.29 5.67
C ARG A 153 25.16 -9.59 6.45
N THR A 154 25.05 -10.22 7.61
CA THR A 154 26.17 -10.95 8.23
C THR A 154 25.62 -12.12 9.03
N ALA A 155 26.21 -13.29 8.80
CA ALA A 155 26.11 -14.55 9.53
C ALA A 155 24.80 -15.36 9.44
N TYR A 156 24.77 -16.28 8.48
CA TYR A 156 24.63 -17.70 8.84
C TYR A 156 25.53 -18.52 7.89
N SER A 157 26.75 -18.75 8.36
CA SER A 157 27.60 -19.86 7.94
C SER A 157 27.76 -20.75 9.16
N ALA A 158 27.09 -21.89 9.15
CA ALA A 158 27.42 -23.11 9.88
C ALA A 158 26.69 -24.25 9.17
#